data_AF-A0A644YCI7-F1
#
_entry.id   AF-A0A644YCI7-F1
#
_cell.length_a   1.000
_cell.length_b   1.000
_cell.length_c   1.000
_cell.angle_alpha   90.00
_cell.angle_beta   90.00
_cell.angle_gamma   90.00
#
_symmetry.space_group_name_H-M   'P 1'
#
loop_
_entity.id
_entity.type
_entity.pdbx_description
1 polymer ?
#
loop_
_entity_poly.entity_id
_entity_poly.type
_entity_poly.pdbx_seq_one_letter_code
_entity_poly.pdbx_strand_id
1 'polypeptide(L)'
;MDTPGFKASQVKFESLMASALGEGESLPLKVENERHMGGIGSPEDVEAEIETDRSTAAGMDDNNVDVESEMASLAKNSIEYYTLVNKVNSEFRKLDKAISVT
;
A
#
# COMPACT_ATOMS: atom_id res chain seq x y z
N MET A 1 -18.65 23.99 2.83
CA MET A 1 -17.77 23.06 2.08
C MET A 1 -18.75 22.09 1.48
N ASP A 2 -19.31 22.43 0.32
CA ASP A 2 -20.39 21.64 -0.27
C ASP A 2 -19.87 21.09 -1.60
N THR A 3 -19.58 19.79 -1.61
CA THR A 3 -19.32 18.97 -2.81
C THR A 3 -20.50 18.02 -2.97
N PRO A 4 -21.65 18.49 -3.49
CA PRO A 4 -22.85 17.67 -3.62
C PRO A 4 -22.57 16.48 -4.54
N GLY A 5 -23.03 15.29 -4.15
CA GLY A 5 -22.87 14.05 -4.92
C GLY A 5 -21.45 13.46 -4.95
N PHE A 6 -20.51 13.95 -4.13
CA PHE A 6 -19.18 13.36 -4.06
C PHE A 6 -19.20 12.03 -3.27
N LYS A 7 -18.45 11.04 -3.76
CA LYS A 7 -18.39 9.69 -3.18
C LYS A 7 -16.97 9.37 -2.72
N ALA A 8 -16.85 8.86 -1.49
CA ALA A 8 -15.58 8.40 -0.94
C ALA A 8 -14.95 7.36 -1.88
N SER A 9 -13.66 7.48 -2.12
CA SER A 9 -12.91 6.53 -2.94
C SER A 9 -11.62 6.14 -2.24
N GLN A 10 -11.31 4.85 -2.21
CA GLN A 10 -10.13 4.29 -1.56
C GLN A 10 -9.28 3.53 -2.58
N VAL A 11 -7.96 3.52 -2.38
CA VAL A 11 -7.05 2.72 -3.20
C VAL A 11 -6.83 1.38 -2.51
N LYS A 12 -6.95 0.27 -3.23
CA LYS A 12 -6.73 -1.11 -2.73
C LYS A 12 -5.25 -1.49 -2.59
N PHE A 13 -4.40 -0.55 -2.22
CA PHE A 13 -2.96 -0.68 -2.32
C PHE A 13 -2.42 -1.89 -1.54
N GLU A 14 -2.84 -2.07 -0.29
CA GLU A 14 -2.34 -3.13 0.59
C GLU A 14 -2.67 -4.53 0.05
N SER A 15 -3.88 -4.71 -0.49
CA SER A 15 -4.32 -6.00 -1.04
C SER A 15 -3.57 -6.37 -2.33
N LEU A 16 -3.30 -5.37 -3.18
CA LEU A 16 -2.55 -5.53 -4.43
C LEU A 16 -1.06 -5.74 -4.14
N MET A 17 -0.52 -5.03 -3.15
CA MET A 17 0.85 -5.22 -2.68
C MET A 17 1.05 -6.61 -2.07
N ALA A 18 0.13 -7.09 -1.23
CA ALA A 18 0.18 -8.45 -0.69
C ALA A 18 0.12 -9.53 -1.80
N SER A 19 -0.72 -9.31 -2.81
CA SER A 19 -0.80 -10.17 -4.00
C SER A 19 0.50 -10.15 -4.80
N ALA A 20 1.11 -8.99 -5.01
CA ALA A 20 2.38 -8.82 -5.71
C ALA A 20 3.57 -9.43 -4.96
N LEU A 21 3.53 -9.42 -3.62
CA LEU A 21 4.51 -10.08 -2.76
C LEU A 21 4.35 -11.61 -2.72
N GLY A 22 3.33 -12.17 -3.37
CA GLY A 22 3.18 -13.62 -3.58
C GLY A 22 2.42 -14.35 -2.48
N GLU A 23 1.61 -13.67 -1.66
CA GLU A 23 0.74 -14.34 -0.69
C GLU A 23 -0.43 -15.12 -1.34
N GLY A 24 -0.65 -14.96 -2.66
CA GLY A 24 -1.58 -15.75 -3.48
C GLY A 24 -0.88 -16.33 -4.72
N GLU A 25 -0.83 -17.66 -4.81
CA GLU A 25 -0.36 -18.48 -5.95
C GLU A 25 0.82 -17.92 -6.79
N SER A 26 2.03 -17.94 -6.23
CA SER A 26 3.25 -17.75 -7.01
C SER A 26 3.51 -18.98 -7.91
N LEU A 27 3.41 -18.80 -9.24
CA LEU A 27 3.96 -19.74 -10.22
C LEU A 27 5.51 -19.68 -10.15
N PRO A 28 6.19 -20.84 -10.05
CA PRO A 28 7.64 -20.86 -9.81
C PRO A 28 8.43 -20.35 -11.02
N LEU A 29 9.33 -19.39 -10.80
CA LEU A 29 10.35 -19.05 -11.80
C LEU A 29 11.34 -20.21 -11.96
N LYS A 30 11.56 -20.61 -13.21
CA LYS A 30 12.63 -21.56 -13.54
C LYS A 30 13.97 -20.83 -13.63
N VAL A 31 14.80 -21.07 -12.64
CA VAL A 31 16.16 -20.52 -12.52
C VAL A 31 17.14 -21.46 -13.23
N GLU A 32 17.67 -21.06 -14.38
CA GLU A 32 18.64 -21.87 -15.16
C GLU A 32 20.11 -21.46 -14.93
N ASN A 33 20.38 -20.44 -14.09
CA ASN A 33 21.72 -19.94 -13.80
C ASN A 33 21.86 -19.58 -12.32
N GLU A 34 22.96 -20.00 -11.69
CA GLU A 34 23.24 -19.85 -10.24
C GLU A 34 23.30 -18.38 -9.75
N ARG A 35 23.36 -17.40 -10.66
CA ARG A 35 23.42 -15.95 -10.34
C ARG A 35 22.09 -15.22 -10.51
N HIS A 36 21.03 -15.91 -10.91
CA HIS A 36 19.72 -15.28 -11.08
C HIS A 36 18.99 -15.17 -9.73
N MET A 37 18.48 -13.98 -9.43
CA MET A 37 17.52 -13.79 -8.34
C MET A 37 16.15 -14.26 -8.84
N GLY A 38 15.61 -15.33 -8.25
CA GLY A 38 14.28 -15.87 -8.58
C GLY A 38 13.22 -14.78 -8.43
N GLY A 39 12.29 -14.73 -9.40
CA GLY A 39 11.42 -13.59 -9.59
C GLY A 39 10.38 -13.38 -8.49
N ILE A 40 10.23 -12.11 -8.18
CA ILE A 40 9.08 -11.48 -7.54
C ILE A 40 8.58 -10.55 -8.67
N GLY A 41 7.27 -10.49 -8.95
CA GLY A 41 6.72 -9.65 -10.03
C GLY A 41 7.30 -8.23 -9.97
N SER A 42 7.51 -7.59 -11.14
CA SER A 42 8.10 -6.25 -11.13
C SER A 42 7.16 -5.32 -10.36
N PRO A 43 7.63 -4.48 -9.43
CA PRO A 43 6.81 -3.45 -8.79
C PRO A 43 6.13 -2.53 -9.81
N GLU A 44 6.67 -2.47 -11.02
CA GLU A 44 6.14 -1.74 -12.18
C GLU A 44 4.83 -2.32 -12.73
N ASP A 45 4.53 -3.59 -12.44
CA ASP A 45 3.32 -4.29 -12.87
C ASP A 45 2.12 -4.07 -11.92
N VAL A 46 2.31 -3.36 -10.80
CA VAL A 46 1.28 -3.09 -9.80
C VAL A 46 0.57 -1.76 -10.11
N GLU A 47 -0.62 -1.83 -10.71
CA GLU A 47 -1.49 -0.66 -10.92
C GLU A 47 -2.40 -0.41 -9.71
N ALA A 48 -2.66 0.85 -9.40
CA ALA A 48 -3.56 1.23 -8.31
C ALA A 48 -5.04 1.02 -8.72
N GLU A 49 -5.74 0.10 -8.04
CA GLU A 49 -7.20 -0.04 -8.18
C GLU A 49 -7.92 0.90 -7.21
N ILE A 50 -8.78 1.76 -7.76
CA ILE A 50 -9.61 2.70 -6.99
C ILE A 50 -11.01 2.11 -6.83
N GLU A 51 -11.46 1.95 -5.58
CA GLU A 51 -12.85 1.62 -5.27
C GLU A 51 -13.60 2.85 -4.78
N THR A 52 -14.71 3.17 -5.45
CA THR A 52 -15.64 4.20 -5.00
C THR A 52 -16.77 3.57 -4.18
N ASP A 53 -17.03 4.09 -2.99
CA ASP A 53 -18.17 3.68 -2.18
C ASP A 53 -19.47 4.20 -2.80
N ARG A 54 -20.34 3.26 -3.20
CA ARG A 54 -21.66 3.52 -3.80
C ARG A 54 -22.80 3.39 -2.79
N SER A 55 -22.50 3.26 -1.51
CA SER A 55 -23.51 3.25 -0.44
C SER A 55 -24.35 4.54 -0.46
N THR A 56 -25.63 4.40 -0.09
CA THR A 56 -26.56 5.53 -0.04
C THR A 56 -26.11 6.53 1.01
N ALA A 57 -25.96 7.78 0.59
CA ALA A 57 -25.54 8.90 1.42
C ALA A 57 -26.46 9.13 2.63
N ALA A 58 -25.86 9.48 3.76
CA ALA A 58 -26.57 9.93 4.95
C ALA A 58 -26.81 11.45 4.87
N GLY A 59 -27.57 11.92 3.89
CA GLY A 59 -27.79 13.36 3.69
C GLY A 59 -28.73 13.72 2.53
N MET A 60 -29.22 14.96 2.53
CA MET A 60 -30.10 15.53 1.49
C MET A 60 -29.35 15.82 0.17
N ASP A 61 -28.02 15.81 0.20
CA ASP A 61 -27.06 16.24 -0.83
C ASP A 61 -26.32 15.07 -1.52
N ASP A 62 -26.70 13.83 -1.22
CA ASP A 62 -26.14 12.58 -1.77
C ASP A 62 -24.61 12.42 -1.55
N ASN A 63 -24.04 13.09 -0.55
CA ASN A 63 -22.64 12.98 -0.16
C ASN A 63 -22.45 11.89 0.91
N ASN A 64 -21.48 10.99 0.73
CA ASN A 64 -21.13 9.96 1.74
C ASN A 64 -19.76 10.17 2.39
N VAL A 65 -19.09 11.31 2.13
CA VAL A 65 -17.79 11.61 2.71
C VAL A 65 -17.94 12.20 4.11
N ASP A 66 -17.48 11.44 5.11
CA ASP A 66 -17.35 11.91 6.49
C ASP A 66 -15.95 12.48 6.72
N VAL A 67 -15.87 13.80 6.88
CA VAL A 67 -14.60 14.53 7.07
C VAL A 67 -13.83 14.02 8.29
N GLU A 68 -14.49 13.65 9.37
CA GLU A 68 -13.82 13.19 10.59
C GLU A 68 -13.19 11.80 10.37
N SER A 69 -13.91 10.92 9.66
CA SER A 69 -13.41 9.61 9.24
C SER A 69 -12.25 9.72 8.24
N GLU A 70 -12.36 10.60 7.25
CA GLU A 70 -11.28 10.83 6.26
C GLU A 70 -10.02 11.38 6.93
N MET A 71 -10.17 12.30 7.89
CA MET A 71 -9.05 12.85 8.65
C MET A 71 -8.39 11.79 9.55
N ALA A 72 -9.18 10.90 10.16
CA ALA A 72 -8.65 9.77 10.92
C ALA A 72 -7.89 8.77 10.01
N SER A 73 -8.42 8.49 8.82
CA SER A 73 -7.79 7.63 7.82
C SER A 73 -6.48 8.22 7.30
N LEU A 74 -6.45 9.53 7.03
CA LEU A 74 -5.23 10.26 6.66
C LEU A 74 -4.16 10.19 7.76
N ALA A 75 -4.56 10.38 9.02
CA ALA A 75 -3.66 10.30 10.16
C ALA A 75 -3.08 8.90 10.32
N LYS A 76 -3.90 7.85 10.17
CA LYS A 76 -3.48 6.45 10.18
C LYS A 76 -2.43 6.19 9.09
N ASN A 77 -2.72 6.54 7.84
CA ASN A 77 -1.79 6.33 6.71
C ASN A 77 -0.47 7.08 6.92
N SER A 78 -0.52 8.29 7.49
CA SER A 78 0.68 9.06 7.82
C SER A 78 1.54 8.34 8.85
N ILE A 79 0.95 7.82 9.92
CA ILE A 79 1.66 7.07 10.97
C ILE A 79 2.30 5.80 10.40
N GLU A 80 1.56 5.04 9.58
CA GLU A 80 2.05 3.82 8.95
C GLU A 80 3.25 4.09 8.05
N TYR A 81 3.16 5.11 7.18
CA TYR A 81 4.27 5.52 6.31
C TYR A 81 5.54 5.87 7.10
N TYR A 82 5.43 6.76 8.10
CA TYR A 82 6.60 7.14 8.90
C TYR A 82 7.19 5.95 9.67
N THR A 83 6.34 5.05 10.14
CA THR A 83 6.78 3.83 10.83
C THR A 83 7.56 2.91 9.90
N LEU A 84 7.07 2.69 8.68
CA LEU A 84 7.74 1.85 7.67
C LEU A 84 9.10 2.45 7.27
N VAL A 85 9.15 3.75 6.98
CA VAL A 85 10.41 4.44 6.65
C VAL A 85 11.42 4.31 7.80
N ASN A 86 10.99 4.51 9.04
CA ASN A 86 11.85 4.33 10.21
C ASN A 86 12.37 2.90 10.35
N LYS A 87 11.52 1.91 10.10
CA LYS A 87 11.87 0.48 10.14
C LYS A 87 12.91 0.14 9.08
N VAL A 88 12.69 0.52 7.83
CA VAL A 88 13.64 0.31 6.72
C VAL A 88 14.99 0.95 7.02
N ASN A 89 15.00 2.21 7.46
CA ASN A 89 16.22 2.91 7.87
C ASN A 89 16.93 2.20 9.03
N SER A 90 16.18 1.62 9.97
CA SER A 90 16.75 0.85 11.07
C SER A 90 17.40 -0.44 10.59
N GLU A 91 16.81 -1.15 9.62
CA GLU A 91 17.40 -2.36 9.07
C GLU A 91 18.68 -2.05 8.27
N PHE A 92 18.69 -0.98 7.47
CA PHE A 92 19.93 -0.54 6.79
C PHE A 92 21.06 -0.23 7.77
N ARG A 93 20.77 0.50 8.86
CA ARG A 93 21.77 0.76 9.91
C ARG A 93 22.33 -0.53 10.55
N LYS A 94 21.52 -1.59 10.67
CA LYS A 94 22.00 -2.89 11.18
C LYS A 94 22.91 -3.56 10.16
N LEU A 95 22.57 -3.53 8.88
CA LEU A 95 23.40 -4.06 7.81
C LEU A 95 24.75 -3.33 7.77
N ASP A 96 24.74 -1.99 7.78
CA ASP A 96 25.95 -1.16 7.82
C ASP A 96 26.84 -1.51 9.03
N LYS A 97 26.23 -1.70 10.21
CA LYS A 97 26.97 -2.11 11.40
C LYS A 97 27.57 -3.50 11.25
N ALA A 98 26.88 -4.45 10.62
CA ALA A 98 27.38 -5.80 10.42
C ALA A 98 28.56 -5.85 9.42
N ILE A 99 28.54 -5.02 8.38
CA ILE A 99 29.58 -5.00 7.34
C ILE A 99 30.77 -4.08 7.69
N SER A 100 30.58 -3.08 8.56
CA SER A 100 31.66 -2.17 8.99
C SER A 100 32.48 -2.68 10.17
N VAL A 101 32.12 -3.83 10.76
CA VAL A 101 33.02 -4.56 11.67
C VAL A 101 34.06 -5.30 10.83
N THR A 102 35.06 -4.56 10.36
CA THR A 102 36.38 -4.97 9.86
C THR A 102 37.27 -3.74 9.91
#